data_AF-A8A8K7-F1
#
_entry.id   AF-A8A8K7-F1
#
_cell.length_a   1.000
_cell.length_b   1.000
_cell.length_c   1.000
_cell.angle_alpha   90.00
_cell.angle_beta   90.00
_cell.angle_gamma   90.00
#
_symmetry.space_group_name_H-M   'P 1'
#
loop_
_entity.id
_entity.type
_entity.pdbx_description
1 polymer ?
#
loop_
_entity_poly.entity_id
_entity_poly.type
_entity_poly.pdbx_seq_one_letter_code
_entity_poly.pdbx_strand_id
1 'polypeptide(L)'
;MANVRFGVALPKELAERLDEVAERLNVSRSKVIEMATSAFINYLEALEDPNKATIFVVIAPASELEKVVRALEPLEAPAFACVIMKSKYVILLINVNGQEVSVLETLRKLKGAVYPIVYPGSNGV
;
A
#
# COMPACT_ATOMS: atom_id res chain seq x y z
N MET A 1 12.81 19.65 -15.36
CA MET A 1 12.36 18.57 -16.28
C MET A 1 11.19 19.08 -17.11
N ALA A 2 11.06 18.64 -18.37
CA ALA A 2 9.95 19.03 -19.24
C ALA A 2 8.68 18.24 -18.89
N ASN A 3 7.52 18.90 -18.89
CA ASN A 3 6.23 18.23 -18.67
C ASN A 3 5.85 17.44 -19.92
N VAL A 4 5.74 16.12 -19.78
CA VAL A 4 5.26 15.22 -20.85
C VAL A 4 3.74 15.10 -20.76
N ARG A 5 3.02 15.37 -21.85
CA ARG A 5 1.58 15.14 -21.96
C ARG A 5 1.33 13.88 -22.78
N PHE A 6 0.50 13.00 -22.24
CA PHE A 6 0.07 11.77 -22.90
C PHE A 6 -1.40 11.49 -22.55
N GLY A 7 -2.10 10.77 -23.44
CA GLY A 7 -3.49 10.36 -23.24
C GLY A 7 -3.57 8.87 -22.89
N VAL A 8 -4.48 8.50 -21.98
CA VAL A 8 -4.74 7.11 -21.60
C VAL A 8 -6.25 6.90 -21.58
N ALA A 9 -6.72 5.81 -22.19
CA ALA A 9 -8.11 5.39 -22.09
C ALA A 9 -8.30 4.56 -20.81
N LEU A 10 -9.26 4.94 -19.97
CA LEU A 10 -9.60 4.26 -18.73
C LEU A 10 -11.06 3.77 -18.78
N PRO A 11 -11.40 2.69 -18.06
CA PRO A 11 -12.79 2.34 -17.81
C PRO A 11 -13.55 3.53 -17.20
N LYS A 12 -14.80 3.75 -17.63
CA LYS A 12 -15.61 4.91 -17.24
C LYS A 12 -15.72 5.05 -15.71
N GLU A 13 -16.04 3.96 -15.02
CA GLU A 13 -16.18 3.93 -13.56
C GLU A 13 -14.89 4.34 -12.83
N LEU A 14 -13.72 3.97 -13.36
CA LEU A 14 -12.45 4.35 -12.78
C LEU A 14 -12.17 5.84 -13.01
N ALA A 15 -12.49 6.36 -14.20
CA ALA A 15 -12.33 7.78 -14.51
C ALA A 15 -13.21 8.66 -13.60
N GLU A 16 -14.47 8.27 -13.39
CA GLU A 16 -15.41 8.95 -12.49
C GLU A 16 -14.89 8.97 -11.05
N ARG A 17 -14.40 7.82 -10.55
CA ARG A 17 -13.81 7.76 -9.21
C ARG A 17 -12.56 8.62 -9.05
N LEU A 18 -11.74 8.75 -10.10
CA LEU A 18 -10.58 9.63 -10.09
C LEU A 18 -10.99 11.11 -10.04
N ASP A 19 -12.09 11.48 -10.71
CA ASP A 19 -12.66 12.82 -10.63
C ASP A 19 -13.18 13.14 -9.24
N GLU A 20 -13.95 12.24 -8.64
CA GLU A 20 -14.45 12.41 -7.27
C GLU A 20 -13.30 12.63 -6.27
N VAL A 21 -12.20 11.88 -6.43
CA VAL A 21 -11.01 12.05 -5.59
C VAL A 21 -10.33 13.39 -5.86
N ALA A 22 -10.21 13.80 -7.12
CA ALA A 22 -9.61 15.07 -7.51
C ALA A 22 -10.40 16.26 -6.92
N GLU A 23 -11.73 16.21 -7.00
CA GLU A 23 -12.62 17.21 -6.40
C GLU A 23 -12.49 17.25 -4.87
N ARG A 24 -12.54 16.09 -4.21
CA ARG A 24 -12.40 15.99 -2.74
C ARG A 24 -11.08 16.53 -2.22
N LEU A 25 -9.99 16.32 -2.98
CA LEU A 25 -8.66 16.80 -2.63
C LEU A 25 -8.38 18.21 -3.15
N ASN A 26 -9.31 18.81 -3.91
CA ASN A 26 -9.16 20.11 -4.57
C ASN A 26 -7.89 20.21 -5.43
N VAL A 27 -7.64 19.18 -6.24
CA VAL A 27 -6.50 19.11 -7.17
C VAL A 27 -6.96 18.65 -8.55
N SER A 28 -6.09 18.74 -9.56
CA SER A 28 -6.40 18.21 -10.89
C SER A 28 -6.33 16.68 -10.91
N ARG A 29 -7.10 16.05 -11.81
CA ARG A 29 -7.02 14.59 -12.07
C ARG A 29 -5.58 14.15 -12.38
N SER A 30 -4.84 14.94 -13.16
CA SER A 30 -3.43 14.67 -13.46
C SER A 30 -2.56 14.66 -12.20
N LYS A 31 -2.83 15.53 -11.23
CA LYS A 31 -2.09 15.52 -9.95
C LYS A 31 -2.40 14.29 -9.12
N VAL A 32 -3.66 13.85 -9.09
CA VAL A 32 -4.04 12.57 -8.43
C VAL A 32 -3.30 11.40 -9.06
N ILE A 33 -3.24 11.34 -10.40
CA ILE A 33 -2.49 10.31 -11.13
C ILE A 33 -1.00 10.39 -10.79
N GLU A 34 -0.40 11.57 -10.81
CA GLU A 34 1.01 11.76 -10.44
C GLU A 34 1.31 11.29 -9.00
N MET A 35 0.43 11.59 -8.05
CA MET A 35 0.55 11.11 -6.66
C MET A 35 0.45 9.59 -6.59
N ALA A 36 -0.51 8.99 -7.30
CA ALA A 36 -0.67 7.54 -7.36
C ALA A 36 0.53 6.84 -8.01
N THR A 37 1.04 7.39 -9.11
CA THR A 37 2.24 6.88 -9.79
C THR A 37 3.47 7.02 -8.90
N SER A 38 3.65 8.15 -8.22
CA SER A 38 4.77 8.35 -7.28
C SER A 38 4.70 7.37 -6.11
N ALA A 39 3.51 7.15 -5.54
CA ALA A 39 3.31 6.15 -4.50
C ALA A 39 3.63 4.72 -5.00
N PHE A 40 3.26 4.40 -6.24
CA PHE A 40 3.57 3.11 -6.84
C PHE A 40 5.07 2.94 -7.13
N ILE A 41 5.76 3.97 -7.61
CA ILE A 41 7.21 3.93 -7.81
C ILE A 41 7.93 3.76 -6.48
N ASN A 42 7.58 4.56 -5.46
CA ASN A 42 8.13 4.43 -4.12
C ASN A 42 7.90 3.02 -3.55
N TYR A 43 6.73 2.44 -3.84
CA TYR A 43 6.45 1.05 -3.53
C TYR A 43 7.41 0.08 -4.20
N LEU A 44 7.61 0.18 -5.51
CA LEU A 44 8.56 -0.68 -6.23
C LEU A 44 9.98 -0.53 -5.70
N GLU A 45 10.46 0.70 -5.49
CA GLU A 45 11.80 0.94 -4.94
C GLU A 45 11.97 0.35 -3.54
N ALA A 46 10.92 0.38 -2.71
CA ALA A 46 10.97 -0.19 -1.37
C ALA A 46 10.97 -1.72 -1.36
N LEU A 47 10.52 -2.37 -2.44
CA LEU A 47 10.72 -3.81 -2.63
C LEU A 47 12.16 -4.15 -3.00
N GLU A 48 12.85 -3.26 -3.69
CA GLU A 48 14.22 -3.51 -4.18
C GLU A 48 15.29 -3.13 -3.15
N ASP A 49 15.02 -2.16 -2.27
CA ASP A 49 15.97 -1.68 -1.26
C ASP A 49 15.74 -2.34 0.13
N PRO A 50 16.63 -3.24 0.57
CA PRO A 50 16.51 -3.90 1.88
C PRO A 50 16.59 -2.94 3.07
N ASN A 51 17.08 -1.72 2.88
CA ASN A 51 17.24 -0.72 3.93
C ASN A 51 16.05 0.25 4.04
N LYS A 52 15.10 0.21 3.10
CA LYS A 52 13.88 1.02 3.19
C LYS A 52 12.86 0.37 4.12
N ALA A 53 12.54 1.07 5.21
CA ALA A 53 11.44 0.70 6.09
C ALA A 53 10.08 0.97 5.40
N THR A 54 9.25 -0.06 5.28
CA THR A 54 7.92 0.04 4.66
C THR A 54 6.86 -0.43 5.62
N ILE A 55 5.77 0.34 5.76
CA ILE A 55 4.62 -0.08 6.55
C ILE A 55 3.56 -0.62 5.60
N PHE A 56 3.23 -1.89 5.75
CA PHE A 56 2.11 -2.50 5.04
C PHE A 56 0.84 -2.41 5.87
N VAL A 57 -0.20 -1.87 5.27
CA VAL A 57 -1.55 -1.84 5.82
C VAL A 57 -2.35 -2.95 5.16
N VAL A 58 -2.56 -4.04 5.90
CA VAL A 58 -3.39 -5.16 5.43
C VAL A 58 -4.79 -4.96 5.99
N ILE A 59 -5.78 -4.84 5.11
CA ILE A 59 -7.19 -4.82 5.46
C ILE A 59 -7.81 -6.15 5.01
N ALA A 60 -8.09 -7.03 5.96
CA ALA A 60 -8.66 -8.35 5.69
C ALA A 60 -9.97 -8.55 6.48
N PRO A 61 -10.89 -9.41 6.03
CA PRO A 61 -11.99 -9.87 6.85
C PRO A 61 -11.47 -10.49 8.16
N ALA A 62 -12.20 -10.30 9.26
CA ALA A 62 -11.80 -10.86 10.55
C ALA A 62 -11.67 -12.40 10.54
N SER A 63 -12.39 -13.08 9.65
CA SER A 63 -12.27 -14.53 9.42
C SER A 63 -10.93 -14.97 8.84
N GLU A 64 -10.16 -14.05 8.24
CA GLU A 64 -8.83 -14.34 7.66
C GLU A 64 -7.69 -14.02 8.65
N LEU A 65 -8.00 -13.49 9.85
CA LEU A 65 -7.00 -13.06 10.82
C LEU A 65 -5.97 -14.15 11.15
N GLU A 66 -6.43 -15.38 11.41
CA GLU A 66 -5.52 -16.49 11.74
C GLU A 66 -4.54 -16.79 10.60
N LYS A 67 -4.99 -16.71 9.34
CA LYS A 67 -4.12 -16.90 8.17
C LYS A 67 -3.13 -15.75 8.03
N VAL A 68 -3.56 -14.52 8.31
CA VAL A 68 -2.65 -13.36 8.30
C VAL A 68 -1.58 -13.53 9.36
N VAL A 69 -1.95 -13.89 10.60
CA VAL A 69 -0.99 -14.10 11.69
C VAL A 69 0.00 -15.23 11.34
N ARG A 70 -0.47 -16.38 10.85
CA ARG A 70 0.41 -17.48 10.40
C ARG A 70 1.33 -17.10 9.24
N ALA A 71 0.88 -16.20 8.35
CA ALA A 71 1.73 -15.68 7.28
C ALA A 71 2.83 -14.75 7.80
N LEU A 72 2.64 -14.16 8.98
CA LEU A 72 3.59 -13.27 9.64
C LEU A 72 4.53 -13.98 10.61
N GLU A 73 4.15 -15.15 11.17
CA GLU A 73 5.00 -15.95 12.07
C GLU A 73 6.42 -16.25 11.56
N PRO A 74 6.65 -16.55 10.26
CA PRO A 74 8.01 -16.81 9.74
C PRO A 74 8.88 -15.56 9.67
N LEU A 75 8.29 -14.41 9.90
CA LEU A 75 8.96 -13.13 9.82
C LEU A 75 9.32 -12.73 11.22
N GLU A 76 10.60 -12.53 11.44
CA GLU A 76 11.08 -11.77 12.58
C GLU A 76 10.72 -10.27 12.44
N ALA A 77 9.78 -9.94 11.54
CA ALA A 77 9.18 -8.63 11.36
C ALA A 77 8.32 -8.25 12.58
N PRO A 78 8.60 -7.14 13.26
CA PRO A 78 7.73 -6.64 14.31
C PRO A 78 6.42 -6.13 13.69
N ALA A 79 5.36 -6.93 13.77
CA ALA A 79 3.99 -6.44 13.58
C ALA A 79 3.68 -5.44 14.71
N PHE A 80 3.56 -4.16 14.36
CA PHE A 80 3.49 -3.08 15.36
C PHE A 80 2.08 -2.87 15.90
N ALA A 81 1.03 -3.14 15.12
CA ALA A 81 -0.35 -2.94 15.56
C ALA A 81 -1.36 -3.75 14.76
N CYS A 82 -2.37 -4.29 15.46
CA CYS A 82 -3.55 -4.93 14.92
C CYS A 82 -4.79 -4.18 15.44
N VAL A 83 -5.60 -3.63 14.54
CA VAL A 83 -6.84 -2.91 14.87
C VAL A 83 -8.03 -3.67 14.29
N ILE A 84 -8.92 -4.14 15.17
CA ILE A 84 -10.15 -4.81 14.76
C ILE A 84 -11.26 -3.77 14.56
N MET A 85 -11.75 -3.61 13.33
CA MET A 85 -12.83 -2.68 13.00
C MET A 85 -14.18 -3.41 12.89
N LYS A 86 -15.09 -3.03 13.79
CA LYS A 86 -16.52 -3.44 13.79
C LYS A 86 -16.73 -4.97 13.65
N SER A 87 -15.80 -5.78 14.16
CA SER A 87 -15.81 -7.25 14.11
C SER A 87 -15.91 -7.87 12.70
N LYS A 88 -15.78 -7.07 11.64
CA LYS A 88 -15.89 -7.53 10.24
C LYS A 88 -14.55 -7.51 9.54
N TYR A 89 -13.70 -6.53 9.87
CA TYR A 89 -12.41 -6.35 9.25
C TYR A 89 -11.33 -6.18 10.32
N VAL A 90 -10.13 -6.59 9.97
CA VAL A 90 -8.91 -6.33 10.73
C VAL A 90 -7.98 -5.52 9.86
N ILE A 91 -7.40 -4.48 10.46
CA ILE A 91 -6.34 -3.67 9.89
C ILE A 91 -5.05 -4.05 10.61
N LEU A 92 -4.06 -4.52 9.88
CA LEU A 92 -2.73 -4.79 10.42
C LEU A 92 -1.72 -3.82 9.84
N LEU A 93 -0.90 -3.24 10.71
CA LEU A 93 0.26 -2.43 10.35
C LEU A 93 1.51 -3.27 10.56
N ILE A 94 2.16 -3.65 9.46
CA ILE A 94 3.33 -4.52 9.47
C ILE A 94 4.51 -3.71 8.97
N ASN A 95 5.53 -3.55 9.81
CA ASN A 95 6.78 -2.96 9.36
C ASN A 95 7.60 -4.06 8.71
N VAL A 96 7.95 -3.85 7.44
CA VAL A 96 8.67 -4.81 6.61
C VAL A 96 9.86 -4.04 6.04
N ASN A 97 11.06 -4.56 6.28
CA ASN A 97 12.26 -4.08 5.60
C ASN A 97 12.40 -4.84 4.27
N GLY A 98 13.03 -4.25 3.25
CA GLY A 98 13.07 -4.84 1.89
C GLY A 98 13.71 -6.24 1.76
N GLN A 99 14.24 -6.84 2.84
CA GLN A 99 14.60 -8.27 2.86
C GLN A 99 13.40 -9.23 2.91
N GLU A 100 12.19 -8.71 3.15
CA GLU A 100 10.99 -9.51 3.42
C GLU A 100 9.93 -9.42 2.29
N VAL A 101 10.35 -9.20 1.03
CA VAL A 101 9.44 -9.11 -0.13
C VAL A 101 8.58 -10.37 -0.32
N SER A 102 9.06 -11.55 0.09
CA SER A 102 8.31 -12.82 0.06
C SER A 102 7.01 -12.78 0.88
N VAL A 103 6.97 -11.92 1.89
CA VAL A 103 5.80 -11.68 2.74
C VAL A 103 4.68 -11.05 1.95
N LEU A 104 5.03 -10.14 1.06
CA LEU A 104 4.03 -9.40 0.30
C LEU A 104 3.30 -10.27 -0.67
N GLU A 105 3.99 -11.21 -1.29
CA GLU A 105 3.34 -12.23 -2.11
C GLU A 105 2.38 -13.08 -1.27
N THR A 106 2.73 -13.37 -0.03
CA THR A 106 1.89 -14.15 0.89
C THR A 106 0.67 -13.33 1.34
N LEU A 107 0.86 -12.07 1.74
CA LEU A 107 -0.21 -11.16 2.12
C LEU A 107 -1.15 -10.86 0.96
N ARG A 108 -0.64 -10.73 -0.28
CA ARG A 108 -1.44 -10.54 -1.50
C ARG A 108 -2.34 -11.73 -1.84
N LYS A 109 -2.01 -12.94 -1.36
CA LYS A 109 -2.84 -14.14 -1.55
C LYS A 109 -4.02 -14.19 -0.58
N LEU A 110 -4.03 -13.35 0.46
CA LEU A 110 -5.11 -13.30 1.44
C LEU A 110 -6.34 -12.61 0.84
N LYS A 111 -7.54 -13.06 1.24
CA LYS A 111 -8.77 -12.34 0.88
C LYS A 111 -8.76 -11.01 1.61
N GLY A 112 -8.64 -9.90 0.87
CA GLY A 112 -8.52 -8.57 1.44
C GLY A 112 -7.80 -7.63 0.49
N ALA A 113 -7.47 -6.45 0.99
CA ALA A 113 -6.65 -5.49 0.27
C ALA A 113 -5.40 -5.19 1.08
N VAL A 114 -4.24 -5.35 0.44
CA VAL A 114 -2.94 -5.00 1.01
C VAL A 114 -2.52 -3.67 0.40
N TYR A 115 -2.38 -2.66 1.24
CA TYR A 115 -1.96 -1.33 0.85
C TYR A 115 -0.54 -1.08 1.36
N PRO A 116 0.47 -0.98 0.48
CA PRO A 116 1.76 -0.44 0.89
C PRO A 116 1.62 1.02 1.29
N ILE A 117 2.10 1.36 2.47
CA ILE A 117 2.45 2.72 2.82
C ILE A 117 3.97 2.76 2.94
N VAL A 118 4.61 3.18 1.84
CA VAL A 118 6.04 3.46 1.87
C VAL A 118 6.23 4.80 2.53
N TYR A 119 6.85 4.78 3.70
CA TYR A 119 7.41 5.99 4.26
C TYR A 119 8.71 6.26 3.50
N PRO A 120 8.92 7.47 2.95
CA PRO A 120 10.26 7.88 2.63
C PRO A 120 11.00 7.83 3.96
N GLY A 121 11.89 6.85 4.13
CA GLY A 121 12.78 6.82 5.27
C GLY A 121 13.35 8.22 5.41
N SER A 122 13.22 8.82 6.60
CA SER A 122 13.98 10.01 6.92
C SER A 122 15.43 9.60 6.77
N ASN A 123 16.05 9.95 5.64
CA ASN A 123 17.51 9.97 5.53
C ASN A 123 17.97 10.72 6.76
N GLY A 124 18.72 10.03 7.61
CA GLY A 124 19.05 10.48 8.96
C GLY A 124 19.38 11.95 9.00
N VAL A 125 18.67 12.66 9.88
CA VAL A 125 19.21 13.85 10.55
C VAL A 125 19.82 13.36 11.85
#